data_AF-A0A2W2BH18-F1
#
_entry.id   AF-A0A2W2BH18-F1
#
_cell.length_a   1.000
_cell.length_b   1.000
_cell.length_c   1.000
_cell.angle_alpha   90.00
_cell.angle_beta   90.00
_cell.angle_gamma   90.00
#
_symmetry.space_group_name_H-M   'P 1'
#
loop_
_entity.id
_entity.type
_entity.pdbx_description
1 polymer ?
#
loop_
_entity_poly.entity_id
_entity_poly.type
_entity_poly.pdbx_seq_one_letter_code
_entity_poly.pdbx_strand_id
1 'polypeptide(L)'
;MILLAAALGLAACGESPDVRVTRNKPASQVVMKPRSEPIFYNGRTYQLDFAPKGPNLFDMAVSGMGPKQQKDAVAVATSSLGYYACPTGQKGRLQGNPVYADAKWRMQAKCG
;
A
#
# COMPACT_ATOMS: atom_id res chain seq x y z
N MET A 1 23.78 21.28 51.37
CA MET A 1 23.95 20.71 50.02
C MET A 1 23.62 19.23 50.09
N ILE A 2 22.63 18.80 49.32
CA ILE A 2 22.13 17.42 49.28
C ILE A 2 22.96 16.67 48.24
N LEU A 3 23.66 15.61 48.66
CA LEU A 3 24.29 14.63 47.77
C LEU A 3 23.68 13.27 48.10
N LEU A 4 22.56 12.95 47.43
CA LEU A 4 21.98 11.61 47.47
C LEU A 4 22.61 10.77 46.35
N ALA A 5 23.38 9.78 46.76
CA ALA A 5 24.07 8.82 45.91
C ALA A 5 23.08 7.91 45.17
N ALA A 6 23.31 7.73 43.87
CA ALA A 6 22.63 6.75 43.04
C ALA A 6 23.07 5.33 43.41
N ALA A 7 22.15 4.51 43.92
CA ALA A 7 22.36 3.08 44.09
C ALA A 7 21.96 2.34 42.80
N LEU A 8 22.96 1.84 42.07
CA LEU A 8 22.82 0.92 40.96
C LEU A 8 22.43 -0.46 41.50
N GLY A 9 21.17 -0.86 41.30
CA GLY A 9 20.73 -2.24 41.47
C GLY A 9 21.02 -3.06 40.23
N LEU A 10 22.06 -3.90 40.28
CA LEU A 10 22.33 -4.94 39.28
C LEU A 10 21.83 -6.30 39.79
N ALA A 11 21.21 -7.03 38.86
CA ALA A 11 21.00 -8.48 38.79
C ALA A 11 19.83 -9.11 39.58
N ALA A 12 18.80 -9.59 38.86
CA ALA A 12 18.53 -11.02 38.61
C ALA A 12 17.19 -11.20 37.84
N CYS A 13 16.98 -12.42 37.31
CA CYS A 13 15.91 -12.90 36.41
C CYS A 13 16.22 -12.62 34.93
N GLY A 14 16.79 -13.54 34.15
CA GLY A 14 16.67 -14.99 34.16
C GLY A 14 15.62 -15.42 33.15
N GLU A 15 16.02 -15.60 31.90
CA GLU A 15 15.60 -16.70 31.01
C GLU A 15 16.26 -16.50 29.64
N SER A 16 17.01 -17.51 29.20
CA SER A 16 17.55 -17.59 27.85
C SER A 16 16.43 -18.02 26.91
N PRO A 17 16.00 -17.22 25.92
CA PRO A 17 15.24 -17.77 24.83
C PRO A 17 16.25 -18.45 23.89
N ASP A 18 16.29 -19.78 23.93
CA ASP A 18 16.79 -20.61 22.84
C ASP A 18 15.93 -20.32 21.60
N VAL A 19 16.26 -19.25 20.88
CA VAL A 19 15.61 -18.95 19.61
C VAL A 19 16.28 -19.82 18.56
N ARG A 20 15.76 -21.04 18.40
CA ARG A 20 15.95 -21.80 17.16
C ARG A 20 15.52 -20.91 15.99
N VAL A 21 16.49 -20.41 15.24
CA VAL A 21 16.26 -19.75 13.95
C VAL A 21 15.88 -20.84 12.94
N THR A 22 14.63 -21.29 13.00
CA THR A 22 14.00 -21.99 11.88
C THR A 22 13.76 -20.96 10.80
N ARG A 23 14.75 -20.80 9.92
CA ARG A 23 14.66 -20.10 8.64
C ARG A 23 13.67 -20.84 7.72
N ASN A 24 12.38 -20.68 7.99
CA ASN A 24 11.30 -21.18 7.12
C ASN A 24 10.02 -20.37 7.32
N LYS A 25 10.13 -19.04 7.34
CA LYS A 25 8.96 -18.19 7.12
C LYS A 25 8.80 -18.06 5.60
N PRO A 26 7.75 -18.63 4.96
CA PRO A 26 7.42 -18.22 3.60
C PRO A 26 7.29 -16.70 3.64
N ALA A 27 7.92 -16.01 2.67
CA ALA A 27 7.89 -14.56 2.59
C ALA A 27 6.46 -14.11 2.87
N SER A 28 6.23 -13.42 4.00
CA SER A 28 4.90 -12.91 4.33
C SER A 28 4.49 -12.09 3.13
N GLN A 29 3.53 -12.59 2.34
CA GLN A 29 2.89 -11.79 1.32
C GLN A 29 2.37 -10.59 2.10
N VAL A 30 2.91 -9.41 1.81
CA VAL A 30 2.49 -8.17 2.43
C VAL A 30 1.02 -8.04 2.05
N VAL A 31 0.13 -8.38 2.99
CA VAL A 31 -1.31 -8.22 2.80
C VAL A 31 -1.53 -6.72 2.82
N MET A 32 -1.52 -6.12 1.62
CA MET A 32 -1.84 -4.71 1.48
C MET A 32 -3.22 -4.47 2.08
N LYS A 33 -3.38 -3.39 2.85
CA LYS A 33 -4.69 -2.99 3.34
C LYS A 33 -5.35 -2.05 2.34
N PRO A 34 -6.69 -2.05 2.24
CA PRO A 34 -7.40 -0.99 1.54
C PRO A 34 -6.99 0.37 2.09
N ARG A 35 -6.78 1.34 1.20
CA ARG A 35 -6.37 2.71 1.56
C ARG A 35 -6.86 3.71 0.52
N SER A 36 -6.95 4.96 0.94
CA SER A 36 -7.39 6.08 0.11
C SER A 36 -6.30 7.14 0.13
N GLU A 37 -5.76 7.48 -1.04
CA GLU A 37 -4.62 8.38 -1.19
C GLU A 37 -4.97 9.58 -2.07
N PRO A 38 -4.56 10.81 -1.70
CA PRO A 38 -4.61 11.94 -2.61
C PRO A 38 -3.51 11.79 -3.67
N ILE A 39 -3.87 11.88 -4.95
CA ILE A 39 -2.94 11.80 -6.08
C ILE A 39 -2.91 13.14 -6.81
N PHE A 40 -1.73 13.74 -6.91
CA PHE A 40 -1.52 14.93 -7.72
C PHE A 40 -1.25 14.53 -9.18
N TYR A 41 -2.04 15.08 -10.11
CA TYR A 41 -1.92 14.82 -11.55
C TYR A 41 -2.40 16.03 -12.35
N ASN A 42 -1.63 16.46 -13.36
CA ASN A 42 -1.96 17.59 -14.25
C ASN A 42 -2.45 18.86 -13.51
N GLY A 43 -1.78 19.24 -12.42
CA GLY A 43 -2.10 20.47 -11.67
C GLY A 43 -3.30 20.36 -10.74
N ARG A 44 -3.87 19.16 -10.55
CA ARG A 44 -5.02 18.93 -9.66
C ARG A 44 -4.79 17.72 -8.77
N THR A 45 -5.44 17.73 -7.60
CA THR A 45 -5.44 16.59 -6.67
C THR A 45 -6.74 15.80 -6.86
N TYR A 46 -6.58 14.49 -7.04
CA TYR A 46 -7.64 13.51 -7.15
C TYR A 46 -7.60 12.54 -5.97
N GLN A 47 -8.69 11.84 -5.72
CA GLN A 47 -8.71 10.81 -4.68
C GLN A 47 -8.63 9.43 -5.32
N LEU A 48 -7.62 8.64 -4.98
CA LEU A 48 -7.52 7.24 -5.36
C LEU A 48 -7.90 6.35 -4.17
N ASP A 49 -8.97 5.58 -4.32
CA ASP A 49 -9.28 4.46 -3.45
C ASP A 49 -8.64 3.20 -4.04
N PHE A 50 -7.97 2.40 -3.20
CA PHE A 50 -7.21 1.23 -3.61
C PHE A 50 -7.46 0.07 -2.64
N ALA A 51 -7.74 -1.13 -3.16
CA ALA A 51 -7.92 -2.33 -2.35
C ALA A 51 -7.38 -3.59 -3.05
N PRO A 52 -6.73 -4.52 -2.34
CA PRO A 52 -6.41 -5.82 -2.91
C PRO A 52 -7.68 -6.65 -3.14
N LYS A 53 -7.71 -7.38 -4.25
CA LYS A 53 -8.78 -8.34 -4.60
C LYS A 53 -8.26 -9.79 -4.75
N GLY A 54 -6.95 -9.97 -4.75
CA GLY A 54 -6.30 -11.27 -4.88
C GLY A 54 -4.82 -11.12 -5.19
N PRO A 55 -4.12 -12.23 -5.51
CA PRO A 55 -2.70 -12.19 -5.83
C PRO A 55 -2.40 -11.23 -6.98
N ASN A 56 -1.65 -10.17 -6.67
CA ASN A 56 -1.28 -9.08 -7.59
C ASN A 56 -2.47 -8.38 -8.26
N LEU A 57 -3.71 -8.56 -7.81
CA LEU A 57 -4.93 -7.97 -8.40
C LEU A 57 -5.53 -6.94 -7.43
N PHE A 58 -5.89 -5.78 -7.96
CA PHE A 58 -6.35 -4.64 -7.17
C PHE A 58 -7.58 -4.01 -7.80
N ASP A 59 -8.55 -3.69 -6.94
CA ASP A 59 -9.66 -2.79 -7.25
C ASP A 59 -9.21 -1.35 -6.96
N MET A 60 -9.53 -0.44 -7.87
CA MET A 60 -9.18 0.97 -7.78
C MET A 60 -10.36 1.84 -8.17
N ALA A 61 -10.50 2.98 -7.50
CA ALA A 61 -11.44 4.02 -7.90
C ALA A 61 -10.80 5.40 -7.84
N VAL A 62 -10.89 6.16 -8.93
CA VAL A 62 -10.41 7.55 -8.98
C VAL A 62 -11.60 8.49 -8.93
N SER A 63 -11.65 9.33 -7.90
CA SER A 63 -12.68 10.35 -7.69
C SER A 63 -12.17 11.75 -8.05
N GLY A 64 -13.08 12.64 -8.44
CA GLY A 64 -12.75 14.02 -8.82
C GLY A 64 -12.40 14.20 -10.30
N MET A 65 -12.42 13.12 -11.08
CA MET A 65 -12.29 13.14 -12.54
C MET A 65 -13.66 12.99 -13.21
N GLY A 66 -13.90 13.73 -14.29
CA GLY A 66 -15.14 13.64 -15.06
C GLY A 66 -15.19 12.46 -16.04
N PRO A 67 -16.36 12.20 -16.66
CA PRO A 67 -16.56 11.06 -17.59
C PRO A 67 -15.78 11.18 -18.91
N LYS A 68 -15.22 12.35 -19.23
CA LYS A 68 -14.35 12.54 -20.40
C LYS A 68 -12.87 12.30 -20.11
N GLN A 69 -12.52 12.04 -18.84
CA GLN A 69 -11.13 11.94 -18.36
C GLN A 69 -10.69 10.49 -18.14
N GLN A 70 -11.23 9.54 -18.91
CA GLN A 70 -10.89 8.13 -18.77
C GLN A 70 -9.37 7.89 -18.86
N LYS A 71 -8.70 8.50 -19.83
CA LYS A 71 -7.26 8.33 -20.04
C LYS A 71 -6.45 8.81 -18.83
N ASP A 72 -6.81 9.96 -18.26
CA ASP A 72 -6.17 10.50 -17.06
C ASP A 72 -6.40 9.59 -15.85
N ALA A 73 -7.62 9.07 -15.69
CA ALA A 73 -7.95 8.16 -14.60
C ALA A 73 -7.14 6.86 -14.69
N VAL A 74 -7.00 6.32 -15.89
CA VAL A 74 -6.16 5.14 -16.16
C VAL A 74 -4.69 5.42 -15.85
N ALA A 75 -4.18 6.58 -16.26
CA ALA A 75 -2.80 6.98 -15.99
C ALA A 75 -2.54 7.10 -14.48
N VAL A 76 -3.44 7.76 -13.75
CA VAL A 76 -3.38 7.86 -12.28
C VAL A 76 -3.39 6.47 -11.64
N ALA A 77 -4.36 5.62 -11.97
CA ALA A 77 -4.51 4.33 -11.30
C ALA A 77 -3.33 3.38 -11.59
N THR A 78 -2.87 3.31 -12.84
CA THR A 78 -1.74 2.44 -13.22
C THR A 78 -0.39 2.94 -12.70
N SER A 79 -0.17 4.26 -12.62
CA SER A 79 1.04 4.82 -12.01
C SER A 79 1.08 4.60 -10.51
N SER A 80 -0.04 4.82 -9.81
CA SER A 80 -0.14 4.55 -8.38
C SER A 80 0.09 3.08 -8.03
N LEU A 81 -0.36 2.14 -8.87
CA LEU A 81 -0.05 0.72 -8.70
C LEU A 81 1.46 0.44 -8.69
N GLY A 82 2.18 1.02 -9.65
CA GLY A 82 3.64 0.89 -9.72
C GLY A 82 4.35 1.40 -8.46
N TYR A 83 3.77 2.41 -7.80
CA TYR A 83 4.34 3.01 -6.60
C TYR A 83 3.96 2.28 -5.31
N TYR A 84 2.69 1.88 -5.15
CA TYR A 84 2.18 1.35 -3.88
C TYR A 84 2.18 -0.17 -3.79
N ALA A 85 2.08 -0.88 -4.92
CA ALA A 85 1.70 -2.29 -4.92
C ALA A 85 2.66 -3.19 -5.68
N CYS A 86 3.09 -2.75 -6.86
CA CYS A 86 3.85 -3.61 -7.75
C CYS A 86 5.30 -3.77 -7.27
N PRO A 87 5.83 -5.02 -7.29
CA PRO A 87 7.25 -5.25 -7.06
C PRO A 87 8.12 -4.41 -8.01
N THR A 88 9.34 -4.07 -7.58
CA THR A 88 10.28 -3.30 -8.40
C THR A 88 10.47 -3.93 -9.78
N GLY A 89 10.32 -3.11 -10.83
CA GLY A 89 10.42 -3.56 -12.22
C GLY A 89 9.11 -4.06 -12.84
N GLN A 90 8.04 -4.26 -12.06
CA GLN A 90 6.72 -4.58 -12.59
C GLN A 90 5.88 -3.32 -12.78
N LYS A 91 5.07 -3.31 -13.84
CA LYS A 91 4.10 -2.24 -14.11
C LYS A 91 2.70 -2.72 -13.75
N GLY A 92 1.83 -1.77 -13.40
CA GLY A 92 0.40 -2.04 -13.31
C GLY A 92 -0.21 -2.12 -14.71
N ARG A 93 -0.98 -3.17 -14.98
CA ARG A 93 -1.79 -3.32 -16.20
C ARG A 93 -3.26 -3.42 -15.83
N LEU A 94 -4.11 -2.69 -16.54
CA LEU A 94 -5.55 -2.81 -16.38
C LEU A 94 -6.04 -4.24 -16.65
N GLN A 95 -7.05 -4.63 -15.91
CA GLN A 95 -7.85 -5.82 -16.11
C GLN A 95 -9.24 -5.36 -16.52
N GLY A 96 -9.59 -5.56 -17.79
CA GLY A 96 -10.85 -5.09 -18.37
C GLY A 96 -10.89 -3.58 -18.63
N ASN A 97 -12.10 -3.08 -18.90
CA ASN A 97 -12.33 -1.68 -19.25
C ASN A 97 -12.66 -0.84 -18.01
N PRO A 98 -12.13 0.38 -17.90
CA PRO A 98 -12.56 1.35 -16.89
C PRO A 98 -14.06 1.66 -17.02
N VAL A 99 -14.75 1.78 -15.90
CA VAL A 99 -16.18 2.11 -15.85
C VAL A 99 -16.37 3.41 -15.06
N TYR A 100 -17.08 4.36 -15.63
CA TYR A 100 -17.47 5.57 -14.91
C TYR A 100 -18.84 5.38 -14.25
N ALA A 101 -18.88 5.43 -12.92
CA ALA A 101 -20.10 5.29 -12.13
C ALA A 101 -19.95 6.02 -10.79
N ASP A 102 -21.05 6.56 -10.26
CA ASP A 102 -21.08 7.25 -8.96
C ASP A 102 -20.02 8.36 -8.82
N ALA A 103 -19.81 9.12 -9.90
CA ALA A 103 -18.79 10.17 -10.02
C ALA A 103 -17.34 9.69 -9.80
N LYS A 104 -17.08 8.40 -10.07
CA LYS A 104 -15.76 7.78 -9.97
C LYS A 104 -15.43 6.95 -11.20
N TRP A 105 -14.16 6.90 -11.56
CA TRP A 105 -13.62 5.91 -12.49
C TRP A 105 -13.22 4.65 -11.72
N ARG A 106 -13.95 3.56 -11.92
CA ARG A 106 -13.68 2.24 -11.36
C ARG A 106 -12.84 1.40 -12.31
N MET A 107 -11.80 0.79 -11.78
CA MET A 107 -10.83 0.02 -12.55
C MET A 107 -10.36 -1.20 -11.75
N GLN A 108 -10.03 -2.27 -12.46
CA GLN A 108 -9.23 -3.36 -11.92
C GLN A 108 -7.89 -3.36 -12.61
N ALA A 109 -6.84 -3.75 -11.89
CA ALA A 109 -5.53 -3.88 -12.49
C ALA A 109 -4.66 -4.87 -11.72
N LYS A 110 -3.67 -5.39 -12.44
CA LYS A 110 -2.76 -6.41 -11.98
C LYS A 110 -1.31 -5.96 -12.15
N CYS A 111 -0.43 -6.33 -11.23
CA CYS A 111 1.00 -6.19 -11.43
C CYS A 111 1.53 -7.32 -12.34
N GLY A 112 2.28 -6.96 -13.40
CA GLY A 112 2.90 -7.91 -14.34
C GLY A 112 3.26 -7.32 -15.71
#